data_AF-A0A960B8N3-F1
#
_entry.id   AF-A0A960B8N3-F1
#
_cell.length_a   1.000
_cell.length_b   1.000
_cell.length_c   1.000
_cell.angle_alpha   90.00
_cell.angle_beta   90.00
_cell.angle_gamma   90.00
#
_symmetry.space_group_name_H-M   'P 1'
#
loop_
_entity.id
_entity.type
_entity.pdbx_description
1 polymer ?
#
loop_
_entity_poly.entity_id
_entity_poly.type
_entity_poly.pdbx_seq_one_letter_code
_entity_poly.pdbx_strand_id
1 'polypeptide(L)'
;MRFPADMLYRGARLYYEEDRNQQEISELLGISRATVSRLLAEARACGVVHIEVRDPAAGELDSLAAQLKEHLGLRRVVVTPNVLNALPGAVLAPAVSKLLEEAQLHAGDALLVSSGATMLGLAHERLVPLPGVL
;
A
#
# COMPACT_ATOMS: atom_id res chain seq x y z
N MET A 1 -16.71 -2.25 18.84
CA MET A 1 -15.40 -2.50 19.48
C MET A 1 -15.64 -3.26 20.78
N ARG A 2 -15.00 -4.42 20.97
CA ARG A 2 -15.04 -5.24 22.20
C ARG A 2 -14.02 -4.76 23.23
N PHE A 3 -12.99 -4.03 22.82
CA PHE A 3 -11.98 -3.45 23.71
C PHE A 3 -11.94 -1.92 23.61
N PRO A 4 -11.65 -1.19 24.71
CA PRO A 4 -11.39 0.24 24.66
C PRO A 4 -10.20 0.58 23.76
N ALA A 5 -10.22 1.76 23.12
CA ALA A 5 -9.17 2.20 22.21
C ALA A 5 -7.77 2.28 22.88
N ASP A 6 -7.70 2.74 24.13
CA ASP A 6 -6.47 2.72 24.95
C ASP A 6 -5.90 1.30 25.08
N MET A 7 -6.76 0.33 25.40
CA MET A 7 -6.34 -1.06 25.58
C MET A 7 -5.82 -1.67 24.29
N LEU A 8 -6.45 -1.37 23.16
CA LEU A 8 -6.01 -1.77 21.82
C LEU A 8 -4.65 -1.18 21.48
N TYR A 9 -4.47 0.13 21.69
CA TYR A 9 -3.20 0.81 21.46
C TYR A 9 -2.09 0.24 22.33
N ARG A 10 -2.33 0.12 23.65
CA ARG A 10 -1.33 -0.34 24.60
C ARG A 10 -0.93 -1.80 24.37
N GLY A 11 -1.89 -2.68 24.10
CA GLY A 11 -1.61 -4.07 23.76
C GLY A 11 -0.85 -4.22 22.43
N ALA A 12 -1.21 -3.42 21.42
CA ALA A 12 -0.51 -3.41 20.14
C ALA A 12 0.93 -2.89 20.27
N ARG A 13 1.14 -1.80 21.04
CA ARG A 13 2.47 -1.24 21.27
C ARG A 13 3.42 -2.24 21.93
N LEU A 14 2.95 -2.93 22.98
CA LEU A 14 3.72 -3.96 23.66
C LEU A 14 4.13 -5.10 22.71
N TYR A 15 3.28 -5.45 21.73
CA TYR A 15 3.54 -6.56 20.81
C TYR A 15 4.41 -6.17 19.62
N TYR A 16 4.12 -5.04 18.97
CA TYR A 16 4.75 -4.65 17.70
C TYR A 16 5.92 -3.69 17.85
N GLU A 17 6.00 -2.91 18.93
CA GLU A 17 7.11 -1.97 19.18
C GLU A 17 8.08 -2.47 20.26
N GLU A 18 7.58 -3.18 21.28
CA GLU A 18 8.40 -3.69 22.39
C GLU A 18 8.73 -5.19 22.27
N ASP A 19 8.36 -5.84 21.16
CA ASP A 19 8.61 -7.27 20.87
C ASP A 19 8.16 -8.25 21.97
N ARG A 20 7.19 -7.86 22.81
CA ARG A 20 6.69 -8.74 23.88
C ARG A 20 5.80 -9.83 23.31
N ASN A 21 5.96 -11.03 23.86
CA ASN A 21 5.09 -12.14 23.49
C ASN A 21 3.71 -12.01 24.18
N GLN A 22 2.70 -12.71 23.66
CA GLN A 22 1.34 -12.60 24.19
C GLN A 22 1.18 -13.06 25.64
N GLN A 23 2.12 -13.86 26.16
CA GLN A 23 2.13 -14.29 27.57
C GLN A 23 2.57 -13.13 28.48
N GLU A 24 3.67 -12.45 28.15
CA GLU A 24 4.15 -11.26 28.87
C GLU A 24 3.12 -10.13 28.84
N ILE A 25 2.47 -9.92 27.70
CA ILE A 25 1.38 -8.93 27.58
C ILE A 25 0.18 -9.32 28.45
N SER A 26 -0.11 -10.62 28.56
CA SER A 26 -1.22 -11.11 29.39
C SER A 26 -0.99 -10.78 30.87
N GLU A 27 0.25 -10.92 31.33
CA GLU A 27 0.68 -10.61 32.70
C GLU A 27 0.65 -9.10 32.96
N LEU A 28 1.16 -8.28 32.02
CA LEU A 28 1.20 -6.82 32.14
C LEU A 28 -0.19 -6.17 32.12
N LEU A 29 -1.11 -6.71 31.34
CA LEU A 29 -2.46 -6.17 31.17
C LEU A 29 -3.50 -6.86 32.08
N GLY A 30 -3.12 -7.89 32.84
CA GLY A 30 -4.00 -8.61 33.75
C GLY A 30 -5.16 -9.33 33.03
N ILE A 31 -4.95 -9.75 31.78
CA ILE A 31 -5.97 -10.45 30.96
C ILE A 31 -5.41 -11.77 30.46
N SER A 32 -6.26 -12.72 30.07
CA SER A 32 -5.77 -14.00 29.55
C SER A 32 -5.04 -13.86 28.20
N ARG A 33 -4.09 -14.75 27.91
CA ARG A 33 -3.41 -14.85 26.60
C ARG A 33 -4.40 -14.93 25.43
N ALA A 34 -5.51 -15.66 25.58
CA ALA A 34 -6.58 -15.72 24.58
C ALA A 34 -7.29 -14.37 24.38
N THR A 35 -7.35 -13.53 25.42
CA THR A 35 -7.88 -12.16 25.33
C THR A 35 -6.89 -11.24 24.63
N VAL A 36 -5.58 -11.36 24.90
CA VAL A 36 -4.52 -10.62 24.17
C VAL A 36 -4.58 -10.92 22.68
N SER A 37 -4.71 -12.20 22.29
CA SER A 37 -4.83 -12.59 20.88
C SER A 37 -6.02 -11.90 20.19
N ARG A 38 -7.20 -11.90 20.84
CA ARG A 38 -8.40 -11.21 20.33
C ARG A 38 -8.23 -9.70 20.27
N LEU A 39 -7.56 -9.11 21.26
CA LEU A 39 -7.26 -7.68 21.31
C LEU A 39 -6.38 -7.27 20.12
N LEU A 40 -5.29 -7.99 19.85
CA LEU A 40 -4.41 -7.71 18.71
C LEU A 40 -5.13 -7.90 17.36
N ALA A 41 -6.01 -8.91 17.26
CA ALA A 41 -6.83 -9.11 16.07
C ALA A 41 -7.79 -7.95 15.84
N GLU A 42 -8.42 -7.44 16.89
CA GLU A 42 -9.30 -6.28 16.80
C GLU A 42 -8.53 -5.00 16.50
N ALA A 43 -7.34 -4.80 17.08
CA ALA A 43 -6.48 -3.65 16.81
C ALA A 43 -6.11 -3.55 15.31
N ARG A 44 -5.87 -4.68 14.66
CA ARG A 44 -5.71 -4.75 13.19
C ARG A 44 -7.01 -4.45 12.45
N ALA A 45 -8.12 -5.07 12.86
CA ALA A 45 -9.40 -4.94 12.17
C ALA A 45 -9.96 -3.51 12.18
N CYS A 46 -9.71 -2.74 13.25
CA CYS A 46 -10.19 -1.36 13.39
C CYS A 46 -9.19 -0.29 12.93
N GLY A 47 -8.03 -0.69 12.41
CA GLY A 47 -7.02 0.24 11.89
C GLY A 47 -6.13 0.92 12.93
N VAL A 48 -6.18 0.50 14.21
CA VAL A 48 -5.18 0.92 15.22
C VAL A 48 -3.78 0.39 14.86
N VAL A 49 -3.71 -0.75 14.16
CA VAL A 49 -2.47 -1.31 13.63
C VAL A 49 -2.56 -1.41 12.11
N HIS A 50 -1.57 -0.85 11.43
CA HIS A 50 -1.32 -1.05 10.01
C HIS A 50 0.01 -1.77 9.81
N ILE A 51 0.00 -2.90 9.12
CA ILE A 51 1.21 -3.69 8.83
C ILE A 51 1.51 -3.54 7.34
N GLU A 52 2.68 -2.99 7.05
CA GLU A 52 3.23 -2.90 5.70
C GLU A 52 4.36 -3.93 5.56
N VAL A 53 4.21 -4.87 4.64
CA VAL A 53 5.29 -5.80 4.27
C VAL A 53 5.91 -5.29 2.98
N ARG A 54 7.16 -4.84 3.07
CA ARG A 54 7.90 -4.31 1.92
C ARG A 54 8.67 -5.42 1.24
N ASP A 55 8.53 -5.52 -0.08
CA ASP A 55 9.33 -6.43 -0.88
C ASP A 55 10.79 -5.96 -0.91
N PRO A 56 11.77 -6.77 -0.47
CA PRO A 56 13.18 -6.40 -0.52
C PRO A 56 13.67 -6.16 -1.97
N ALA A 57 13.02 -6.74 -2.99
CA ALA A 57 13.34 -6.50 -4.40
C ALA A 57 12.85 -5.12 -4.90
N ALA A 58 12.05 -4.38 -4.13
CA ALA A 58 11.58 -3.05 -4.52
C ALA A 58 12.75 -2.09 -4.82
N GLY A 59 13.88 -2.22 -4.09
CA GLY A 59 15.07 -1.42 -4.34
C GLY A 59 15.77 -1.73 -5.68
N GLU A 60 15.67 -2.97 -6.16
CA GLU A 60 16.22 -3.37 -7.46
C GLU A 60 15.41 -2.76 -8.62
N LEU A 61 14.08 -2.72 -8.48
CA LEU A 61 13.20 -2.11 -9.48
C LEU A 61 13.41 -0.59 -9.59
N ASP A 62 13.61 0.10 -8.46
CA ASP A 62 13.92 1.52 -8.44
C ASP A 62 15.28 1.81 -9.09
N SER A 63 16.29 0.99 -8.82
CA SER A 63 17.61 1.07 -9.46
C SER A 63 17.50 0.86 -10.98
N LEU A 64 16.76 -0.16 -11.41
CA LEU A 64 16.51 -0.42 -12.84
C LEU A 64 15.77 0.73 -13.50
N ALA A 65 14.76 1.30 -12.84
CA ALA A 65 14.03 2.47 -13.33
C ALA A 65 14.95 3.67 -13.53
N ALA A 66 15.86 3.93 -12.59
CA ALA A 66 16.85 5.00 -12.68
C ALA A 66 17.83 4.79 -13.85
N GLN A 67 18.35 3.57 -14.01
CA GLN A 67 19.24 3.22 -15.12
C GLN A 67 18.57 3.39 -16.48
N LEU A 68 17.34 2.88 -16.63
CA LEU A 68 16.56 3.03 -17.87
C LEU A 68 16.26 4.49 -18.18
N LYS A 69 15.92 5.29 -17.16
CA LYS A 69 15.67 6.73 -17.32
C LYS A 69 16.89 7.44 -17.89
N GLU A 70 18.08 7.17 -17.35
CA GLU A 70 19.34 7.78 -17.80
C GLU A 70 19.72 7.32 -19.21
N HIS A 71 19.70 6.01 -19.46
CA HIS A 71 20.12 5.45 -20.75
C HIS A 71 19.18 5.83 -21.91
N LEU A 72 17.88 5.97 -21.65
CA LEU A 72 16.88 6.29 -22.66
C LEU A 72 16.52 7.77 -22.72
N GLY A 73 17.08 8.61 -21.84
CA GLY A 73 16.78 10.05 -21.79
C GLY A 73 15.32 10.37 -21.46
N LEU A 74 14.66 9.52 -20.68
CA LEU A 74 13.23 9.65 -20.37
C LEU A 74 12.99 10.61 -19.19
N ARG A 75 11.86 11.31 -19.20
CA ARG A 75 11.48 12.19 -18.07
C ARG A 75 11.16 11.38 -16.81
N ARG A 76 10.46 10.26 -16.98
CA ARG A 76 9.99 9.40 -15.89
C ARG A 76 9.95 7.95 -16.36
N VAL A 77 10.38 7.05 -15.49
CA VAL A 77 10.29 5.60 -15.66
C VAL A 77 9.80 5.04 -14.33
N VAL A 78 8.88 4.09 -14.40
CA VAL A 78 8.44 3.28 -13.26
C VAL A 78 8.48 1.84 -13.72
N VAL A 79 9.08 0.98 -12.91
CA VAL A 79 9.14 -0.47 -13.18
C VAL A 79 8.26 -1.16 -12.14
N THR A 80 7.36 -2.00 -12.61
CA THR A 80 6.52 -2.84 -11.74
C THR A 80 6.99 -4.28 -11.81
N PRO A 81 6.83 -5.07 -10.73
CA PRO A 81 7.15 -6.49 -10.77
C PRO A 81 6.28 -7.20 -11.82
N ASN A 82 6.84 -8.20 -12.49
CA ASN A 82 6.05 -9.07 -13.34
C ASN A 82 5.39 -10.15 -12.48
N VAL A 83 4.08 -10.02 -12.26
CA VAL A 83 3.31 -10.98 -11.47
C VAL A 83 2.69 -12.02 -12.41
N LEU A 84 3.16 -13.26 -12.30
CA LEU A 84 2.63 -14.39 -13.07
C LEU A 84 1.11 -14.51 -12.89
N ASN A 85 0.38 -14.64 -14.01
CA ASN A 85 -1.08 -14.77 -14.08
C ASN A 85 -1.89 -13.56 -13.59
N ALA A 86 -1.26 -12.43 -13.27
CA ALA A 86 -2.00 -11.20 -12.98
C ALA A 86 -2.43 -10.51 -14.28
N LEU A 87 -3.61 -9.87 -14.26
CA LEU A 87 -4.00 -8.97 -15.34
C LEU A 87 -3.04 -7.77 -15.37
N PRO A 88 -2.48 -7.39 -16.53
CA PRO A 88 -1.54 -6.27 -16.62
C PRO A 88 -2.07 -4.97 -16.04
N GLY A 89 -3.38 -4.72 -16.14
CA GLY A 89 -4.04 -3.54 -15.55
C GLY A 89 -3.86 -3.45 -14.04
N ALA A 90 -4.21 -4.51 -13.31
CA ALA A 90 -4.14 -4.56 -11.85
C ALA A 90 -2.72 -4.32 -11.32
N VAL A 91 -1.70 -4.86 -11.99
CA VAL A 91 -0.29 -4.67 -11.60
C VAL A 91 0.17 -3.23 -11.83
N LEU A 92 -0.28 -2.60 -12.93
CA LEU A 92 0.14 -1.25 -13.31
C LEU A 92 -0.66 -0.15 -12.59
N ALA A 93 -1.88 -0.42 -12.16
CA ALA A 93 -2.80 0.60 -11.62
C ALA A 93 -2.22 1.40 -10.44
N PRO A 94 -1.52 0.80 -9.44
CA PRO A 94 -0.91 1.58 -8.35
C PRO A 94 0.19 2.53 -8.85
N ALA A 95 1.03 2.05 -9.77
CA ALA A 95 2.11 2.84 -10.35
C ALA A 95 1.56 4.00 -11.20
N VAL A 96 0.55 3.73 -12.04
CA VAL A 96 -0.11 4.76 -12.87
C VAL A 96 -0.83 5.78 -12.00
N SER A 97 -1.51 5.34 -10.93
CA SER A 97 -2.19 6.23 -9.98
C SER A 97 -1.22 7.22 -9.34
N LYS A 98 -0.08 6.72 -8.84
CA LYS A 98 0.97 7.56 -8.27
C LYS A 98 1.52 8.57 -9.30
N LEU A 99 1.72 8.13 -10.56
CA LEU A 99 2.18 9.02 -11.62
C LEU A 99 1.16 10.12 -11.95
N LEU A 100 -0.14 9.81 -11.92
CA LEU A 100 -1.21 10.79 -12.13
C LEU A 100 -1.30 11.78 -10.97
N GLU A 101 -1.12 11.33 -9.72
CA GLU A 101 -1.03 12.23 -8.55
C GLU A 101 0.17 13.17 -8.66
N GLU A 102 1.35 12.63 -9.00
CA GLU A 102 2.58 13.40 -9.19
C GLU A 102 2.50 14.38 -10.37
N ALA A 103 1.66 14.10 -11.37
CA ALA A 103 1.44 14.99 -12.49
C ALA A 103 0.70 16.28 -12.09
N GLN A 104 0.04 16.30 -10.92
CA GLN A 104 -0.68 17.46 -10.38
C GLN A 104 -1.64 18.07 -11.42
N LEU A 105 -2.48 17.22 -12.01
CA LEU A 105 -3.48 17.67 -12.98
C LEU A 105 -4.57 18.49 -12.26
N HIS A 106 -4.99 19.58 -12.90
CA HIS A 106 -6.01 20.50 -12.41
C HIS A 106 -7.27 20.45 -13.27
N ALA A 107 -8.37 20.97 -12.74
CA ALA A 107 -9.59 21.14 -13.52
C ALA A 107 -9.32 22.01 -14.76
N GLY A 108 -9.69 21.51 -15.94
CA GLY A 108 -9.41 22.12 -17.24
C GLY A 108 -8.20 21.54 -17.98
N ASP A 109 -7.36 20.74 -17.32
CA ASP A 109 -6.32 19.97 -18.01
C ASP A 109 -6.97 18.87 -18.86
N ALA A 110 -6.29 18.44 -19.92
CA ALA A 110 -6.75 17.37 -20.79
C ALA A 110 -5.87 16.12 -20.64
N LEU A 111 -6.48 14.95 -20.44
CA LEU A 111 -5.78 13.67 -20.38
C LEU A 111 -6.06 12.85 -21.63
N LEU A 112 -5.08 12.81 -22.55
CA LEU A 112 -5.18 11.94 -23.72
C LEU A 112 -4.88 10.49 -23.36
N VAL A 113 -5.80 9.60 -23.76
CA VAL A 113 -5.69 8.14 -23.58
C VAL A 113 -5.61 7.47 -24.94
N SER A 114 -4.63 6.58 -25.13
CA SER A 114 -4.51 5.75 -26.32
C SER A 114 -5.34 4.46 -26.19
N SER A 115 -5.61 3.81 -27.32
CA SER A 115 -6.24 2.49 -27.34
C SER A 115 -5.20 1.38 -27.13
N GLY A 116 -5.58 0.29 -26.47
CA GLY A 116 -4.77 -0.92 -26.40
C GLY A 116 -5.17 -1.82 -25.23
N ALA A 117 -4.74 -3.08 -25.25
CA ALA A 117 -5.06 -4.04 -24.20
C ALA A 117 -4.59 -3.57 -22.82
N THR A 118 -3.42 -2.91 -22.73
CA THR A 118 -2.90 -2.34 -21.48
C THR A 118 -3.78 -1.20 -20.96
N MET A 119 -4.14 -0.24 -21.81
CA MET A 119 -5.00 0.89 -21.42
C MET A 119 -6.42 0.43 -21.09
N LEU A 120 -6.96 -0.54 -21.82
CA LEU A 120 -8.25 -1.15 -21.51
C LEU A 120 -8.22 -1.86 -20.15
N GLY A 121 -7.15 -2.61 -19.86
CA GLY A 121 -6.96 -3.24 -18.56
C GLY A 121 -6.93 -2.21 -17.43
N LEU A 122 -6.17 -1.12 -17.60
CA LEU A 122 -6.13 -0.02 -16.63
C LEU A 122 -7.48 0.70 -16.45
N ALA A 123 -8.27 0.84 -17.52
CA ALA A 123 -9.58 1.48 -17.45
C ALA A 123 -10.61 0.72 -16.59
N HIS A 124 -10.37 -0.57 -16.34
CA HIS A 124 -11.19 -1.39 -15.45
C HIS A 124 -10.71 -1.35 -13.99
N GLU A 125 -9.56 -0.73 -13.73
CA GLU A 125 -9.01 -0.58 -12.38
C GLU A 125 -9.43 0.76 -11.77
N ARG A 126 -9.45 0.80 -10.44
CA ARG A 126 -9.71 2.05 -9.71
C ARG A 126 -8.44 2.87 -9.63
N LEU A 127 -8.37 3.90 -10.47
CA LEU A 127 -7.32 4.92 -10.41
C LEU A 127 -7.72 6.10 -9.51
N VAL A 128 -6.78 7.02 -9.30
CA VAL A 128 -6.99 8.25 -8.54
C VAL A 128 -8.04 9.15 -9.20
N PRO A 129 -8.88 9.84 -8.41
CA PRO A 129 -9.89 10.72 -8.97
C PRO A 129 -9.23 11.95 -9.62
N LEU A 130 -9.67 12.28 -10.83
CA LEU A 130 -9.21 13.44 -11.60
C LEU A 130 -10.39 14.38 -11.91
N PRO A 131 -10.99 15.02 -10.89
CA PRO A 131 -12.20 15.80 -11.07
C PRO A 131 -11.94 17.03 -11.95
N GLY A 132 -12.74 17.18 -13.01
CA GLY A 132 -12.67 18.33 -13.91
C GLY A 132 -11.54 18.28 -14.94
N VAL A 133 -10.77 17.19 -15.00
CA VAL A 133 -9.87 16.90 -16.12
C VAL A 133 -10.71 16.39 -17.30
N LEU A 134 -10.47 16.93 -18.49
CA LEU A 134 -11.17 16.63 -19.74
C LEU A 134 -10.56 15.44 -20.48
#